data_AF-A0A925NQT6-F1
#
_entry.id   AF-A0A925NQT6-F1
#
_cell.length_a   1.000
_cell.length_b   1.000
_cell.length_c   1.000
_cell.angle_alpha   90.00
_cell.angle_beta   90.00
_cell.angle_gamma   90.00
#
_symmetry.space_group_name_H-M   'P 1'
#
loop_
_entity.id
_entity.type
_entity.pdbx_description
1 polymer ?
#
loop_
_entity_poly.entity_id
_entity_poly.type
_entity_poly.pdbx_seq_one_letter_code
_entity_poly.pdbx_strand_id
1 'polypeptide(L)'
;MTTRLILSLVLLLAGCATPNSNQPKPLIHAHAHNDYEHPRPLFDALDQGFCSVEADIFLVDGRLLVAHDRKDLKPERTLQALYLDPLKKRADENGGRVYRNGPTICLLIDFKTSGEATWPVLREVLSHYASILTSFEANTVKTKAVTVILTGGRPEKTVATEPRRLAALDGKFIDLDARHPVALMPWISEQWTKFFQWKG
;
A
#
# COMPACT_ATOMS: atom_id res chain seq x y z
N MET A 1 -31.08 -11.34 -71.93
CA MET A 1 -30.34 -10.26 -71.23
C MET A 1 -30.31 -10.63 -69.76
N THR A 2 -29.20 -11.19 -69.26
CA THR A 2 -29.06 -11.67 -67.89
C THR A 2 -28.05 -10.81 -67.15
N THR A 3 -28.54 -9.93 -66.29
CA THR A 3 -27.72 -9.02 -65.47
C THR A 3 -27.22 -9.80 -64.24
N ARG A 4 -25.90 -10.00 -64.12
CA ARG A 4 -25.26 -10.55 -62.92
C ARG A 4 -24.95 -9.41 -61.95
N LEU A 5 -25.56 -9.45 -60.77
CA LEU A 5 -25.27 -8.57 -59.65
C LEU A 5 -24.04 -9.11 -58.92
N ILE A 6 -22.94 -8.35 -58.87
CA ILE A 6 -21.76 -8.69 -58.07
C ILE A 6 -21.92 -7.97 -56.72
N LEU A 7 -22.11 -8.75 -55.65
CA LEU A 7 -22.18 -8.24 -54.30
C LEU A 7 -20.76 -8.26 -53.70
N SER A 8 -20.14 -7.09 -53.59
CA SER A 8 -18.83 -6.92 -52.94
C SER A 8 -19.01 -6.89 -51.42
N LEU A 9 -18.59 -7.97 -50.74
CA LEU A 9 -18.53 -8.04 -49.28
C LEU A 9 -17.30 -7.27 -48.78
N VAL A 10 -17.51 -6.10 -48.19
CA VAL A 10 -16.45 -5.34 -47.49
C VAL A 10 -16.34 -5.90 -46.07
N LEU A 11 -15.27 -6.68 -45.81
CA LEU A 11 -14.94 -7.18 -44.49
C LEU A 11 -14.25 -6.05 -43.71
N LEU A 12 -14.97 -5.36 -42.81
CA LEU A 12 -14.35 -4.47 -41.83
C LEU A 12 -13.58 -5.31 -40.80
N LEU A 13 -12.27 -5.43 -40.99
CA LEU A 13 -11.36 -5.89 -39.96
C LEU A 13 -11.27 -4.81 -38.88
N ALA A 14 -12.13 -4.92 -37.87
CA ALA A 14 -11.95 -4.21 -36.62
C ALA A 14 -10.67 -4.73 -35.96
N GLY A 15 -9.55 -4.02 -36.17
CA GLY A 15 -8.31 -4.28 -35.47
C GLY A 15 -8.52 -4.04 -33.98
N CYS A 16 -8.70 -5.11 -33.21
CA CYS A 16 -8.55 -5.06 -31.76
C CYS A 16 -7.10 -4.69 -31.48
N ALA A 17 -6.83 -3.40 -31.28
CA ALA A 17 -5.57 -2.95 -30.70
C ALA A 17 -5.45 -3.63 -29.33
N THR A 18 -4.56 -4.61 -29.21
CA THR A 18 -4.18 -5.16 -27.91
C THR A 18 -3.55 -4.01 -27.13
N PRO A 19 -4.05 -3.65 -25.94
CA PRO A 19 -3.38 -2.66 -25.13
C PRO A 19 -1.98 -3.24 -24.84
N ASN A 20 -0.97 -2.52 -25.31
CA ASN A 20 0.43 -2.84 -25.08
C ASN A 20 0.65 -2.75 -23.56
N SER A 21 0.46 -3.86 -22.83
CA SER A 21 0.55 -3.86 -21.38
C SER A 21 2.00 -3.94 -20.97
N ASN A 22 2.76 -2.87 -21.19
CA ASN A 22 4.11 -2.71 -20.64
C ASN A 22 4.05 -2.42 -19.13
N GLN A 23 3.09 -3.03 -18.43
CA GLN A 23 2.97 -2.95 -16.98
C GLN A 23 3.99 -3.90 -16.36
N PRO A 24 4.71 -3.46 -15.31
CA PRO A 24 5.67 -4.32 -14.64
C PRO A 24 4.98 -5.53 -14.03
N LYS A 25 5.66 -6.68 -14.05
CA LYS A 25 5.18 -7.91 -13.43
C LYS A 25 5.19 -7.74 -11.91
N PRO A 26 4.04 -7.90 -11.21
CA PRO A 26 4.01 -7.79 -9.76
C PRO A 26 4.91 -8.84 -9.07
N LEU A 27 5.73 -8.38 -8.13
CA LEU A 27 6.64 -9.15 -7.30
C LEU A 27 6.09 -9.17 -5.87
N ILE A 28 5.22 -10.14 -5.58
CA ILE A 28 4.50 -10.25 -4.30
C ILE A 28 5.37 -10.45 -3.06
N HIS A 29 6.65 -10.83 -3.26
CA HIS A 29 7.63 -11.04 -2.18
C HIS A 29 8.73 -9.98 -2.16
N ALA A 30 8.63 -8.94 -2.99
CA ALA A 30 9.60 -7.85 -3.02
C ALA A 30 9.11 -6.68 -2.15
N HIS A 31 9.99 -6.22 -1.27
CA HIS A 31 9.74 -5.09 -0.37
C HIS A 31 10.80 -4.00 -0.58
N ALA A 32 10.34 -2.76 -0.80
CA ALA A 32 11.19 -1.60 -0.96
C ALA A 32 11.28 -0.86 0.37
N HIS A 33 12.34 -1.17 1.12
CA HIS A 33 12.63 -0.54 2.40
C HIS A 33 13.17 0.88 2.15
N ASN A 34 12.61 1.87 2.84
CA ASN A 34 13.01 3.28 2.79
C ASN A 34 13.07 3.86 1.36
N ASP A 35 12.17 3.44 0.47
CA ASP A 35 12.19 3.86 -0.93
C ASP A 35 11.95 5.37 -1.12
N TYR A 36 11.48 6.08 -0.09
CA TYR A 36 11.45 7.53 -0.06
C TYR A 36 12.83 8.17 -0.17
N GLU A 37 13.92 7.48 0.11
CA GLU A 37 15.28 8.01 -0.09
C GLU A 37 15.69 8.03 -1.58
N HIS A 38 14.92 7.38 -2.45
CA HIS A 38 15.20 7.34 -3.89
C HIS A 38 14.79 8.65 -4.59
N PRO A 39 15.34 8.91 -5.80
CA PRO A 39 14.97 10.08 -6.60
C PRO A 39 13.48 10.15 -6.95
N ARG A 40 12.81 9.00 -7.16
CA ARG A 40 11.36 8.92 -7.39
C ARG A 40 10.70 7.98 -6.35
N PRO A 41 10.43 8.48 -5.13
CA PRO A 41 9.73 7.73 -4.09
C PRO A 41 8.48 7.05 -4.62
N LEU A 42 8.19 5.82 -4.18
CA LEU A 42 7.13 4.93 -4.65
C LEU A 42 7.28 4.48 -6.11
N PHE A 43 7.50 5.40 -7.05
CA PHE A 43 7.48 5.12 -8.49
C PHE A 43 8.59 4.15 -8.90
N ASP A 44 9.80 4.30 -8.37
CA ASP A 44 10.89 3.37 -8.68
C ASP A 44 10.55 1.94 -8.23
N ALA A 45 9.98 1.77 -7.03
CA ALA A 45 9.54 0.46 -6.54
C ALA A 45 8.42 -0.11 -7.41
N LEU A 46 7.43 0.71 -7.76
CA LEU A 46 6.29 0.27 -8.58
C LEU A 46 6.69 -0.08 -10.02
N ASP A 47 7.63 0.65 -10.61
CA ASP A 47 8.13 0.39 -11.96
C ASP A 47 8.96 -0.90 -12.02
N GLN A 48 9.51 -1.33 -10.88
CA GLN A 48 10.15 -2.65 -10.72
C GLN A 48 9.17 -3.75 -10.29
N GLY A 49 7.89 -3.44 -10.12
CA GLY A 49 6.84 -4.41 -9.78
C GLY A 49 6.73 -4.74 -8.30
N PHE A 50 7.38 -4.01 -7.40
CA PHE A 50 7.33 -4.29 -5.96
C PHE A 50 5.88 -4.20 -5.42
N CYS A 51 5.50 -5.15 -4.57
CA CYS A 51 4.17 -5.19 -3.95
C CYS A 51 4.18 -4.79 -2.48
N SER A 52 5.31 -4.31 -1.96
CA SER A 52 5.43 -3.84 -0.59
C SER A 52 6.42 -2.67 -0.54
N VAL A 53 6.03 -1.57 0.09
CA VAL A 53 6.84 -0.37 0.28
C VAL A 53 6.70 0.13 1.71
N GLU A 54 7.66 0.89 2.21
CA GLU A 54 7.69 1.42 3.58
C GLU A 54 7.78 2.94 3.62
N ALA A 55 7.04 3.55 4.55
CA ALA A 55 7.10 4.98 4.86
C ALA A 55 7.33 5.21 6.35
N ASP A 56 8.47 5.80 6.68
CA ASP A 56 8.81 6.28 8.01
C ASP A 56 8.12 7.63 8.26
N ILE A 57 7.15 7.69 9.17
CA ILE A 57 6.36 8.90 9.42
C ILE A 57 6.69 9.59 10.75
N PHE A 58 6.78 10.92 10.68
CA PHE A 58 6.85 11.83 11.81
C PHE A 58 5.60 12.72 11.85
N LEU A 59 4.97 12.83 13.02
CA LEU A 59 3.97 13.86 13.27
C LEU A 59 4.67 15.19 13.56
N VAL A 60 4.48 16.18 12.69
CA VAL A 60 5.02 17.54 12.85
C VAL A 60 3.94 18.56 12.51
N ASP A 61 3.55 19.39 13.48
CA ASP A 61 2.56 20.46 13.33
C ASP A 61 1.25 19.96 12.67
N GLY A 62 0.75 18.81 13.11
CA GLY A 62 -0.48 18.20 12.59
C GLY A 62 -0.34 17.52 11.21
N ARG A 63 0.88 17.45 10.65
CA ARG A 63 1.15 16.80 9.36
C ARG A 63 2.00 15.55 9.54
N LEU A 64 1.80 14.57 8.66
CA LEU A 64 2.57 13.34 8.60
C LEU A 64 3.67 13.47 7.54
N LEU A 65 4.88 13.77 7.98
CA LEU A 65 6.05 13.95 7.12
C LEU A 65 6.84 12.64 7.03
N VAL A 66 7.44 12.38 5.87
CA VAL A 66 8.18 11.15 5.60
C VAL A 66 9.69 11.42 5.54
N ALA A 67 10.43 10.76 6.44
CA ALA A 67 11.89 10.69 6.44
C ALA A 67 12.34 9.61 7.43
N HIS A 68 13.58 9.12 7.31
CA HIS A 68 14.16 8.22 8.32
C HIS A 68 14.55 8.98 9.59
N ASP A 69 15.31 10.07 9.43
CA ASP A 69 15.74 10.94 10.52
C ASP A 69 14.98 12.27 10.54
N ARG A 70 14.79 12.83 11.74
CA ARG A 70 14.12 14.14 11.94
C ARG A 70 14.79 15.30 11.19
N LYS A 71 16.11 15.23 10.99
CA LYS A 71 16.90 16.27 10.29
C LYS A 71 16.59 16.34 8.79
N ASP A 72 16.08 15.25 8.22
CA ASP A 72 15.82 15.11 6.77
C ASP A 72 14.36 15.44 6.39
N LEU A 73 13.56 15.86 7.38
CA LEU A 73 12.17 16.24 7.18
C LEU A 73 12.05 17.46 6.28
N LYS A 74 11.19 17.35 5.27
CA LYS A 74 10.84 18.45 4.36
C LYS A 74 9.33 18.68 4.39
N PRO A 75 8.83 19.92 4.52
CA PRO A 75 7.40 20.20 4.62
C PRO A 75 6.55 19.67 3.46
N GLU A 76 7.13 19.57 2.27
CA GLU A 76 6.50 19.07 1.04
C GLU A 76 6.44 17.53 0.94
N ARG A 77 7.23 16.82 1.75
CA ARG A 77 7.33 15.36 1.73
C ARG A 77 6.35 14.73 2.73
N THR A 78 5.06 14.92 2.48
CA THR A 78 3.99 14.32 3.30
C THR A 78 3.72 12.87 2.89
N LEU A 79 3.11 12.09 3.79
CA LEU A 79 2.63 10.74 3.49
C LEU A 79 1.65 10.75 2.30
N GLN A 80 0.76 11.75 2.24
CA GLN A 80 -0.16 11.94 1.13
C GLN A 80 0.59 12.14 -0.19
N ALA A 81 1.51 13.10 -0.23
CA ALA A 81 2.20 13.49 -1.45
C ALA A 81 3.10 12.37 -2.02
N LEU A 82 3.79 11.64 -1.14
CA LEU A 82 4.72 10.59 -1.58
C LEU A 82 4.04 9.25 -1.86
N TYR A 83 2.96 8.91 -1.14
CA TYR A 83 2.36 7.57 -1.21
C TYR A 83 0.87 7.59 -1.54
N LEU A 84 0.02 8.22 -0.73
CA LEU A 84 -1.43 7.99 -0.83
C LEU A 84 -2.06 8.60 -2.09
N ASP A 85 -1.68 9.83 -2.46
CA ASP A 85 -2.14 10.48 -3.69
C ASP A 85 -1.71 9.72 -4.95
N PRO A 86 -0.42 9.37 -5.15
CA PRO A 86 -0.01 8.61 -6.34
C PRO A 86 -0.59 7.19 -6.36
N LEU A 87 -0.72 6.51 -5.21
CA LEU A 87 -1.36 5.19 -5.15
C LEU A 87 -2.84 5.27 -5.53
N LYS A 88 -3.57 6.28 -5.04
CA LYS A 88 -4.98 6.48 -5.39
C LYS A 88 -5.13 6.74 -6.88
N LYS A 89 -4.36 7.68 -7.43
CA LYS A 89 -4.36 8.00 -8.86
C LYS A 89 -4.12 6.74 -9.71
N ARG A 90 -3.07 5.98 -9.39
CA ARG A 90 -2.74 4.76 -10.12
C ARG A 90 -3.82 3.69 -9.97
N ALA A 91 -4.42 3.53 -8.79
CA ALA A 91 -5.51 2.58 -8.57
C ALA A 91 -6.76 2.94 -9.37
N ASP A 92 -7.14 4.22 -9.41
CA ASP A 92 -8.27 4.72 -10.20
C ASP A 92 -8.06 4.45 -11.70
N GLU A 93 -6.84 4.71 -12.21
CA GLU A 93 -6.44 4.45 -13.61
C GLU A 93 -6.41 2.97 -13.99
N ASN A 94 -6.26 2.08 -12.99
CA ASN A 94 -6.12 0.63 -13.19
C ASN A 94 -7.34 -0.19 -12.75
N GLY A 95 -8.49 0.46 -12.56
CA GLY A 95 -9.74 -0.22 -12.23
C GLY A 95 -9.81 -0.75 -10.80
N GLY A 96 -9.23 -0.02 -9.85
CA GLY A 96 -9.27 -0.33 -8.41
C GLY A 96 -8.11 -1.17 -7.90
N ARG A 97 -7.00 -1.27 -8.65
CA ARG A 97 -5.76 -1.98 -8.26
C ARG A 97 -4.53 -1.16 -8.62
N VAL A 98 -3.45 -1.24 -7.84
CA VAL A 98 -2.21 -0.50 -8.18
C VAL A 98 -1.57 -1.05 -9.46
N TYR A 99 -1.56 -2.37 -9.60
CA TYR A 99 -1.25 -3.06 -10.86
C TYR A 99 -2.56 -3.56 -11.46
N ARG A 100 -2.83 -3.27 -12.74
CA ARG A 100 -4.06 -3.71 -13.41
C ARG A 100 -4.20 -5.24 -13.31
N ASN A 101 -5.34 -5.71 -12.79
CA ASN A 101 -5.60 -7.14 -12.50
C ASN A 101 -4.55 -7.80 -11.60
N GLY A 102 -3.74 -7.02 -10.89
CA GLY A 102 -2.66 -7.47 -10.03
C GLY A 102 -3.09 -7.62 -8.57
N PRO A 103 -2.14 -8.02 -7.71
CA PRO A 103 -2.39 -8.21 -6.28
C PRO A 103 -2.66 -6.88 -5.57
N THR A 104 -3.16 -6.99 -4.34
CA THR A 104 -3.06 -5.89 -3.36
C THR A 104 -1.60 -5.67 -3.02
N ILE A 105 -1.18 -4.41 -2.91
CA ILE A 105 0.15 -4.08 -2.39
C ILE A 105 0.07 -3.72 -0.90
N CYS A 106 1.18 -3.82 -0.19
CA CYS A 106 1.30 -3.28 1.16
C CYS A 106 1.96 -1.91 1.16
N LEU A 107 1.39 -0.99 1.93
CA LEU A 107 2.07 0.19 2.46
C LEU A 107 2.34 -0.04 3.94
N LEU A 108 3.60 -0.31 4.28
CA LEU A 108 4.06 -0.40 5.66
C LEU A 108 4.33 1.02 6.18
N ILE A 109 3.72 1.39 7.30
CA ILE A 109 3.90 2.70 7.92
C ILE A 109 4.59 2.52 9.26
N ASP A 110 5.82 3.01 9.36
CA ASP A 110 6.61 3.01 10.60
C ASP A 110 6.44 4.35 11.33
N PHE A 111 6.03 4.27 12.59
CA PHE A 111 5.85 5.43 13.46
C PHE A 111 7.17 5.80 14.13
N LYS A 112 7.74 6.95 13.74
CA LYS A 112 8.96 7.51 14.35
C LYS A 112 8.68 8.50 15.49
N THR A 113 7.43 8.88 15.69
CA THR A 113 6.95 9.70 16.82
C THR A 113 5.96 8.93 17.68
N SER A 114 5.48 9.53 18.77
CA SER A 114 4.47 8.93 19.65
C SER A 114 3.28 8.38 18.86
N GLY A 115 3.04 7.07 18.95
CA GLY A 115 1.93 6.39 18.31
C GLY A 115 0.58 7.01 18.66
N GLU A 116 0.35 7.25 19.95
CA GLU A 116 -0.93 7.77 20.47
C GLU A 116 -1.27 9.15 19.90
N ALA A 117 -0.27 10.02 19.71
CA ALA A 117 -0.49 11.32 19.08
C ALA A 117 -0.64 11.22 17.56
N THR A 118 0.08 10.29 16.93
CA THR A 118 0.16 10.15 15.47
C THR A 118 -1.08 9.45 14.90
N TRP A 119 -1.63 8.46 15.61
CA TRP A 119 -2.72 7.63 15.11
C TRP A 119 -4.01 8.40 14.78
N PRO A 120 -4.52 9.32 15.62
CA PRO A 120 -5.72 10.09 15.28
C PRO A 120 -5.56 10.87 13.96
N VAL A 121 -4.36 11.44 13.73
CA VAL A 121 -4.03 12.18 12.51
C VAL A 121 -3.94 11.23 11.31
N LEU A 122 -3.25 10.10 11.46
CA LEU A 122 -3.16 9.09 10.40
C LEU A 122 -4.53 8.52 10.04
N ARG A 123 -5.35 8.18 11.02
CA ARG A 123 -6.71 7.66 10.80
C ARG A 123 -7.56 8.63 9.99
N GLU A 124 -7.50 9.92 10.31
CA GLU A 124 -8.21 10.96 9.54
C GLU A 124 -7.68 11.00 8.11
N VAL A 125 -6.36 11.06 7.92
CA VAL A 125 -5.74 11.03 6.58
C VAL A 125 -6.20 9.80 5.79
N LEU A 126 -6.10 8.60 6.35
CA LEU A 126 -6.49 7.35 5.69
C LEU A 126 -7.97 7.33 5.30
N SER A 127 -8.85 7.99 6.07
CA SER A 127 -10.28 8.05 5.79
C SER A 127 -10.58 8.66 4.40
N HIS A 128 -9.79 9.64 3.97
CA HIS A 128 -9.91 10.26 2.65
C HIS A 128 -9.51 9.32 1.50
N TYR A 129 -8.80 8.23 1.79
CA TYR A 129 -8.38 7.22 0.82
C TYR A 129 -9.14 5.90 0.96
N ALA A 130 -10.19 5.87 1.79
CA ALA A 130 -10.95 4.65 2.08
C ALA A 130 -11.45 3.90 0.83
N SER A 131 -11.60 4.57 -0.33
CA SER A 131 -11.99 3.92 -1.59
C SER A 131 -10.97 2.88 -2.07
N ILE A 132 -9.67 3.08 -1.84
CA ILE A 132 -8.58 2.20 -2.30
C ILE A 132 -7.96 1.33 -1.20
N LEU A 133 -8.23 1.64 0.06
CA LEU A 133 -7.63 0.95 1.21
C LEU A 133 -8.43 -0.28 1.66
N THR A 134 -7.72 -1.34 2.00
CA THR A 134 -8.27 -2.51 2.69
C THR A 134 -8.85 -2.07 4.03
N SER A 135 -10.09 -2.48 4.32
CA SER A 135 -10.71 -2.22 5.62
C SER A 135 -10.80 -3.48 6.47
N PHE A 136 -10.64 -3.30 7.77
CA PHE A 136 -10.61 -4.34 8.77
C PHE A 136 -11.73 -4.12 9.78
N GLU A 137 -12.56 -5.14 9.96
CA GLU A 137 -13.60 -5.25 10.98
C GLU A 137 -13.41 -6.59 11.70
N ALA A 138 -14.02 -6.77 12.88
CA ALA A 138 -13.73 -7.88 13.80
C ALA A 138 -13.58 -9.26 13.11
N ASN A 139 -14.48 -9.59 12.19
CA ASN A 139 -14.49 -10.87 11.47
C ASN A 139 -14.45 -10.71 9.94
N THR A 140 -14.12 -9.52 9.43
CA THR A 140 -14.20 -9.26 7.99
C THR A 140 -13.06 -8.36 7.53
N VAL A 141 -12.35 -8.83 6.51
CA VAL A 141 -11.33 -8.06 5.80
C VAL A 141 -11.84 -7.78 4.39
N LYS A 142 -12.05 -6.51 4.05
CA LYS A 142 -12.42 -6.09 2.71
C LYS A 142 -11.19 -5.60 1.98
N THR A 143 -10.50 -6.54 1.34
CA THR A 143 -9.27 -6.28 0.58
C THR A 143 -9.49 -5.34 -0.61
N LYS A 144 -8.62 -4.34 -0.76
CA LYS A 144 -8.63 -3.39 -1.90
C LYS A 144 -7.26 -3.22 -2.54
N ALA A 145 -7.00 -2.11 -3.23
CA ALA A 145 -5.76 -1.87 -3.95
C ALA A 145 -4.53 -1.88 -3.04
N VAL A 146 -4.67 -1.33 -1.83
CA VAL A 146 -3.59 -1.15 -0.86
C VAL A 146 -4.03 -1.64 0.50
N THR A 147 -3.20 -2.46 1.15
CA THR A 147 -3.32 -2.77 2.57
C THR A 147 -2.30 -1.94 3.34
N VAL A 148 -2.77 -1.22 4.37
CA VAL A 148 -1.88 -0.47 5.27
C VAL A 148 -1.58 -1.33 6.49
N ILE A 149 -0.31 -1.51 6.80
CA ILE A 149 0.15 -2.14 8.03
C ILE A 149 0.99 -1.16 8.84
N LEU A 150 0.73 -1.07 10.13
CA LEU A 150 1.42 -0.17 11.05
C LEU A 150 2.53 -0.95 11.77
N THR A 151 3.75 -0.39 11.78
CA THR A 151 4.90 -0.92 12.53
C THR A 151 5.56 0.17 13.38
N GLY A 152 6.68 -0.16 14.03
CA GLY A 152 7.41 0.73 14.92
C GLY A 152 6.62 1.11 16.17
N GLY A 153 6.64 2.41 16.52
CA GLY A 153 6.00 2.99 17.71
C GLY A 153 4.47 3.09 17.68
N ARG A 154 3.78 2.22 16.92
CA ARG A 154 2.31 2.24 16.73
C ARG A 154 1.54 2.06 18.05
N PRO A 155 0.37 2.70 18.24
CA PRO A 155 -0.42 2.59 19.48
C PRO A 155 -1.34 1.36 19.43
N GLU A 156 -0.75 0.19 19.68
CA GLU A 156 -1.43 -1.11 19.52
C GLU A 156 -2.77 -1.21 20.25
N LYS A 157 -2.81 -0.86 21.54
CA LYS A 157 -4.03 -0.95 22.35
C LYS A 157 -5.13 -0.05 21.80
N THR A 158 -4.79 1.20 21.46
CA THR A 158 -5.73 2.16 20.88
C THR A 158 -6.30 1.65 19.56
N VAL A 159 -5.45 1.18 18.65
CA VAL A 159 -5.89 0.61 17.36
C VAL A 159 -6.77 -0.62 17.60
N ALA A 160 -6.42 -1.51 18.52
CA ALA A 160 -7.18 -2.73 18.80
C ALA A 160 -8.61 -2.46 19.31
N THR A 161 -8.88 -1.32 19.93
CA THR A 161 -10.23 -0.95 20.39
C THR A 161 -11.16 -0.45 19.28
N GLU A 162 -10.63 -0.15 18.09
CA GLU A 162 -11.43 0.39 16.99
C GLU A 162 -12.19 -0.72 16.25
N PRO A 163 -13.54 -0.64 16.15
CA PRO A 163 -14.35 -1.69 15.54
C PRO A 163 -14.17 -1.78 14.02
N ARG A 164 -13.78 -0.67 13.38
CA ARG A 164 -13.49 -0.58 11.96
C ARG A 164 -12.26 0.26 11.72
N ARG A 165 -11.32 -0.26 10.94
CA ARG A 165 -10.02 0.36 10.66
C ARG A 165 -9.68 0.30 9.17
N LEU A 166 -8.80 1.19 8.74
CA LEU A 166 -8.17 1.18 7.41
C LEU A 166 -6.71 0.73 7.45
N ALA A 167 -6.26 0.24 8.61
CA ALA A 167 -4.93 -0.31 8.82
C ALA A 167 -4.98 -1.45 9.84
N ALA A 168 -4.04 -2.40 9.69
CA ALA A 168 -3.80 -3.46 10.65
C ALA A 168 -2.39 -3.35 11.24
N LEU A 169 -2.06 -4.20 12.21
CA LEU A 169 -0.82 -4.13 12.98
C LEU A 169 0.19 -5.17 12.50
N ASP A 170 1.46 -4.77 12.44
CA ASP A 170 2.60 -5.67 12.37
C ASP A 170 2.92 -6.23 13.76
N GLY A 171 2.50 -7.45 14.07
CA GLY A 171 2.72 -8.06 15.38
C GLY A 171 4.18 -8.32 15.72
N LYS A 172 4.44 -8.59 16.99
CA LYS A 172 5.75 -9.01 17.54
C LYS A 172 5.69 -10.47 17.98
N PHE A 173 6.84 -11.07 18.28
CA PHE A 173 6.90 -12.49 18.64
C PHE A 173 6.08 -12.84 19.89
N ILE A 174 5.98 -11.90 20.85
CA ILE A 174 5.14 -12.06 22.04
C ILE A 174 3.64 -12.21 21.71
N ASP A 175 3.21 -11.74 20.54
CA ASP A 175 1.81 -11.75 20.11
C ASP A 175 1.39 -13.09 19.48
N LEU A 176 2.36 -13.99 19.19
CA LEU A 176 2.08 -15.33 18.65
C LEU A 176 1.16 -16.13 19.56
N ASP A 177 1.37 -16.03 20.88
CA ASP A 177 0.60 -16.78 21.87
C ASP A 177 -0.72 -16.10 22.24
N ALA A 178 -0.86 -14.79 21.94
CA ALA A 178 -2.03 -13.99 22.29
C ALA A 178 -3.25 -14.24 21.38
N ARG A 179 -3.08 -14.96 20.27
CA ARG A 179 -4.15 -15.35 19.31
C ARG A 179 -5.01 -14.16 18.86
N HIS A 180 -4.38 -13.03 18.53
CA HIS A 180 -5.09 -11.89 17.96
C HIS A 180 -5.82 -12.28 16.67
N PRO A 181 -6.98 -11.66 16.36
CA PRO A 181 -7.64 -11.85 15.07
C PRO A 181 -6.70 -11.45 13.92
N VAL A 182 -6.72 -12.21 12.82
CA VAL A 182 -5.97 -11.88 11.59
C VAL A 182 -6.35 -10.49 11.06
N ALA A 183 -7.60 -10.05 11.25
CA ALA A 183 -8.04 -8.71 10.90
C ALA A 183 -7.40 -7.59 11.75
N LEU A 184 -6.88 -7.91 12.93
CA LEU A 184 -6.10 -6.99 13.76
C LEU A 184 -4.61 -7.05 13.40
N MET A 185 -4.07 -8.26 13.28
CA MET A 185 -2.64 -8.51 13.18
C MET A 185 -2.37 -9.61 12.15
N PRO A 186 -2.37 -9.29 10.85
CA PRO A 186 -2.28 -10.28 9.77
C PRO A 186 -0.88 -10.88 9.61
N TRP A 187 0.14 -10.24 10.18
CA TRP A 187 1.49 -10.76 10.17
C TRP A 187 2.27 -10.34 11.42
N ILE A 188 3.43 -10.97 11.60
CA ILE A 188 4.35 -10.74 12.71
C ILE A 188 5.76 -10.55 12.16
N SER A 189 6.48 -9.56 12.68
CA SER A 189 7.89 -9.32 12.38
C SER A 189 8.66 -8.90 13.64
N GLU A 190 9.97 -9.15 13.65
CA GLU A 190 10.81 -8.86 14.82
C GLU A 190 12.27 -8.65 14.42
N GLN A 191 13.01 -7.96 15.27
CA GLN A 191 14.45 -7.82 15.13
C GLN A 191 15.13 -9.19 15.32
N TRP A 192 15.63 -9.76 14.22
CA TRP A 192 16.21 -11.11 14.17
C TRP A 192 17.23 -11.38 15.29
N THR A 193 18.14 -10.44 15.55
CA THR A 193 19.22 -10.58 16.53
C THR A 193 18.77 -10.67 17.99
N LYS A 194 17.49 -10.37 18.30
CA LYS A 194 16.94 -10.56 19.65
C LYS A 194 16.65 -12.03 19.96
N PHE A 195 16.44 -12.85 18.93
CA PHE A 195 15.98 -14.24 19.08
C PHE A 195 16.93 -15.26 18.46
N PHE A 196 17.76 -14.83 17.51
CA PHE A 196 18.64 -15.72 16.75
C PHE A 196 20.08 -15.19 16.70
N GLN A 197 21.04 -16.11 16.65
CA GLN A 197 22.47 -15.80 16.55
C GLN A 197 23.02 -15.88 15.12
N TRP A 198 22.31 -16.54 14.19
CA TRP A 198 22.70 -16.64 12.79
C TRP A 198 22.65 -15.27 12.12
N LYS A 199 23.63 -14.94 11.26
CA LYS A 199 23.80 -13.60 10.66
C LYS A 199 23.52 -13.54 9.15
N GLY A 200 23.03 -14.63 8.56
CA GLY A 200 23.11 -14.84 7.11
C GLY A 200 24.29 -15.73 6.77
#